data_AF-A0A1M7LNJ1-F1
#
_entry.id   AF-A0A1M7LNJ1-F1
#
_cell.length_a   1.000
_cell.length_b   1.000
_cell.length_c   1.000
_cell.angle_alpha   90.00
_cell.angle_beta   90.00
_cell.angle_gamma   90.00
#
_symmetry.space_group_name_H-M   'P 1'
#
loop_
_entity.id
_entity.type
_entity.pdbx_description
1 polymer ?
#
loop_
_entity_poly.entity_id
_entity_poly.type
_entity_poly.pdbx_seq_one_letter_code
_entity_poly.pdbx_strand_id
1 'polypeptide(L)'
;MSISQHIPDHIKRVSRSLGYTLWLGAADHWFGLSAIFRARLNDEDRAGLAWATLRSLDPYHAQAVADAVLGGAGAPDAPLFDTADQAAIWAGIADDDELDAYAVAIFNALPPAKQRYFLEYGQEVLA
;
A
#
# COMPACT_ATOMS: atom_id res chain seq x y z
N MET A 1 40.52 15.55 -0.13
CA MET A 1 39.70 15.14 1.03
C MET A 1 38.62 14.19 0.55
N SER A 2 38.24 13.18 1.33
CA SER A 2 37.26 12.18 0.90
C SER A 2 35.84 12.66 1.21
N ILE A 3 34.94 12.57 0.23
CA ILE A 3 33.50 12.87 0.39
C ILE A 3 32.90 12.17 1.61
N SER A 4 33.41 10.98 1.95
CA SER A 4 32.98 10.22 3.13
C SER A 4 33.12 10.99 4.46
N GLN A 5 34.05 11.94 4.56
CA GLN A 5 34.26 12.73 5.78
C GLN A 5 33.09 13.68 6.05
N HIS A 6 32.34 14.08 5.01
CA HIS A 6 31.22 15.03 5.10
C HIS A 6 29.85 14.35 5.27
N ILE A 7 29.76 13.03 5.10
CA ILE A 7 28.48 12.32 5.28
C ILE A 7 28.13 12.29 6.77
N PRO A 8 26.91 12.69 7.17
CA PRO A 8 26.45 12.60 8.55
C PRO A 8 26.54 11.18 9.11
N ASP A 9 26.84 11.07 10.41
CA ASP A 9 27.07 9.76 11.05
C ASP A 9 25.84 8.84 11.04
N HIS A 10 24.63 9.41 11.11
CA HIS A 10 23.40 8.62 11.03
C HIS A 10 23.24 7.98 9.63
N ILE A 11 23.56 8.72 8.56
CA ILE A 11 23.58 8.19 7.18
C ILE A 11 24.65 7.10 7.03
N LYS A 12 25.88 7.32 7.53
CA LYS A 12 26.95 6.29 7.48
C LYS A 12 26.52 4.97 8.13
N ARG A 13 25.82 5.04 9.28
CA ARG A 13 25.33 3.86 10.01
C ARG A 13 24.24 3.14 9.23
N VAL A 14 23.32 3.89 8.61
CA VAL A 14 22.28 3.35 7.74
C VAL A 14 22.91 2.64 6.54
N SER A 15 23.82 3.30 5.80
CA SER A 15 24.49 2.71 4.64
C SER A 15 25.23 1.42 4.99
N ARG A 16 25.90 1.38 6.16
CA ARG A 16 26.58 0.17 6.62
C ARG A 16 25.61 -0.95 6.97
N SER A 17 24.51 -0.64 7.63
CA SER A 17 23.48 -1.63 8.00
C SER A 17 22.83 -2.22 6.76
N LEU A 18 22.47 -1.38 5.79
CA LEU A 18 21.97 -1.81 4.49
C LEU A 18 22.98 -2.73 3.78
N GLY A 19 24.25 -2.34 3.75
CA GLY A 19 25.32 -3.16 3.17
C GLY A 19 25.43 -4.55 3.81
N TYR A 20 25.32 -4.64 5.14
CA TYR A 20 25.31 -5.93 5.83
C TYR A 20 24.06 -6.75 5.55
N THR A 21 22.87 -6.13 5.55
CA THR A 21 21.63 -6.83 5.20
C THR A 21 21.70 -7.42 3.78
N LEU A 22 22.20 -6.65 2.82
CA LEU A 22 22.42 -7.11 1.43
C LEU A 22 23.43 -8.26 1.37
N TRP A 23 24.54 -8.16 2.11
CA TRP A 23 25.60 -9.17 2.09
C TRP A 23 25.19 -10.50 2.76
N LEU A 24 24.46 -10.43 3.87
CA LEU A 24 24.04 -11.61 4.63
C LEU A 24 22.86 -12.34 3.98
N GLY A 25 22.03 -11.65 3.20
CA GLY A 25 21.05 -12.26 2.28
C GLY A 25 19.86 -12.97 2.92
N ALA A 26 19.74 -13.04 4.25
CA ALA A 26 18.61 -13.68 4.94
C ALA A 26 17.43 -12.71 5.16
N ALA A 27 16.21 -13.24 5.01
CA ALA A 27 14.96 -12.49 5.21
C ALA A 27 14.90 -11.78 6.58
N ASP A 28 15.35 -12.46 7.64
CA ASP A 28 15.36 -11.94 9.02
C ASP A 28 16.14 -10.62 9.18
N HIS A 29 17.16 -10.40 8.35
CA HIS A 29 17.98 -9.18 8.41
C HIS A 29 17.26 -7.94 7.86
N TRP A 30 16.25 -8.13 7.01
CA TRP A 30 15.45 -7.04 6.48
C TRP A 30 14.48 -6.47 7.53
N PHE A 31 13.96 -7.32 8.43
CA PHE A 31 13.12 -6.85 9.55
C PHE A 31 13.88 -5.91 10.48
N GLY A 32 15.10 -6.28 10.87
CA GLY A 32 15.96 -5.44 11.71
C GLY A 32 16.34 -4.11 11.03
N LEU A 33 16.49 -4.11 9.71
CA LEU A 33 16.82 -2.92 8.94
C LEU A 33 15.71 -1.86 8.99
N SER A 34 14.44 -2.28 8.96
CA SER A 34 13.30 -1.36 9.07
C SER A 34 13.32 -0.53 10.36
N ALA A 35 13.68 -1.15 11.49
CA ALA A 35 13.82 -0.47 12.77
C ALA A 35 14.98 0.54 12.76
N ILE A 36 16.09 0.20 12.09
CA ILE A 36 17.23 1.10 11.92
C ILE A 36 16.84 2.31 11.07
N PHE A 37 16.12 2.12 9.97
CA PHE A 37 15.61 3.20 9.14
C PHE A 37 14.73 4.14 9.96
N ARG A 38 13.76 3.62 10.72
CA ARG A 38 12.88 4.43 11.57
C ARG A 38 13.64 5.23 12.64
N ALA A 39 14.69 4.65 13.22
CA ALA A 39 15.46 5.29 14.29
C ALA A 39 16.49 6.33 13.80
N ARG A 40 16.86 6.30 12.50
CA ARG A 40 18.02 7.05 11.99
C ARG A 40 17.72 7.96 10.80
N LEU A 41 16.63 7.72 10.07
CA LEU A 41 16.21 8.50 8.92
C LEU A 41 14.95 9.31 9.25
N ASN A 42 14.84 10.49 8.65
CA ASN A 42 13.60 11.26 8.67
C ASN A 42 12.55 10.63 7.72
N ASP A 43 11.32 11.14 7.77
CA ASP A 43 10.21 10.57 7.01
C ASP A 43 10.40 10.71 5.49
N GLU A 44 10.97 11.84 5.05
CA GLU A 44 11.24 12.13 3.63
C GLU A 44 12.28 11.17 3.04
N ASP A 45 13.39 10.94 3.75
CA ASP A 45 14.44 10.00 3.35
C ASP A 45 13.91 8.57 3.24
N ARG A 46 13.04 8.16 4.19
CA ARG A 46 12.41 6.83 4.15
C ARG A 46 11.45 6.69 2.98
N ALA A 47 10.64 7.72 2.73
CA ALA A 47 9.74 7.73 1.57
C ALA A 47 10.52 7.68 0.25
N GLY A 48 11.61 8.45 0.13
CA GLY A 48 12.49 8.43 -1.02
C GLY A 48 13.14 7.06 -1.26
N LEU A 49 13.61 6.40 -0.20
CA LEU A 49 14.14 5.04 -0.24
C LEU A 49 13.10 4.01 -0.68
N ALA A 50 11.90 4.07 -0.11
CA ALA A 50 10.81 3.17 -0.48
C ALA A 50 10.42 3.36 -1.95
N TRP A 51 10.26 4.61 -2.40
CA TRP A 51 9.97 4.93 -3.80
C TRP A 51 11.06 4.44 -4.76
N ALA A 52 12.34 4.69 -4.44
CA ALA A 52 13.46 4.26 -5.28
C ALA A 52 13.56 2.73 -5.35
N THR A 53 13.29 2.05 -4.24
CA THR A 53 13.30 0.58 -4.18
C THR A 53 12.15 0.00 -4.99
N LEU A 54 10.91 0.47 -4.80
CA LEU A 54 9.74 0.03 -5.58
C LEU A 54 9.93 0.28 -7.08
N ARG A 55 10.46 1.44 -7.48
CA ARG A 55 10.73 1.78 -8.89
C ARG A 55 11.80 0.90 -9.54
N SER A 56 12.62 0.21 -8.75
CA SER A 56 13.65 -0.70 -9.24
C SER A 56 13.13 -2.12 -9.51
N LEU A 57 11.90 -2.43 -9.09
CA LEU A 57 11.24 -3.71 -9.32
C LEU A 57 10.43 -3.68 -10.63
N ASP A 58 10.17 -4.84 -11.23
CA ASP A 58 9.12 -4.93 -12.24
C ASP A 58 7.73 -4.73 -11.61
N PRO A 59 6.72 -4.32 -12.41
CA PRO A 59 5.41 -3.94 -11.88
C PRO A 59 4.75 -5.02 -11.00
N TYR A 60 4.91 -6.30 -11.34
CA TYR A 60 4.32 -7.39 -10.58
C TYR A 60 4.94 -7.51 -9.19
N HIS A 61 6.28 -7.49 -9.10
CA HIS A 61 6.96 -7.52 -7.80
C HIS A 61 6.74 -6.24 -6.98
N ALA A 62 6.68 -5.08 -7.64
CA ALA A 62 6.38 -3.83 -6.95
C ALA A 62 5.01 -3.88 -6.26
N GLN A 63 3.98 -4.35 -6.99
CA GLN A 63 2.63 -4.55 -6.45
C GLN A 63 2.62 -5.57 -5.32
N ALA A 64 3.22 -6.75 -5.52
CA ALA A 64 3.24 -7.79 -4.50
C ALA A 64 3.91 -7.34 -3.19
N VAL A 65 4.97 -6.53 -3.27
CA VAL A 65 5.61 -5.93 -2.08
C VAL A 65 4.71 -4.90 -1.42
N ALA A 66 4.02 -4.05 -2.20
CA ALA A 66 3.08 -3.07 -1.67
C ALA A 66 1.94 -3.77 -0.92
N ASP A 67 1.31 -4.79 -1.51
CA ASP A 67 0.21 -5.55 -0.91
C ASP A 67 0.67 -6.26 0.38
N ALA A 68 1.88 -6.84 0.38
CA ALA A 68 2.42 -7.52 1.56
C ALA A 68 2.71 -6.58 2.75
N VAL A 69 2.99 -5.30 2.46
CA VAL A 69 3.33 -4.30 3.49
C VAL A 69 2.11 -3.51 3.94
N LEU A 70 1.25 -3.11 3.01
CA LEU A 70 0.07 -2.29 3.26
C LEU A 70 -1.15 -3.14 3.64
N GLY A 71 -1.19 -4.40 3.20
CA GLY A 71 -2.41 -5.19 3.11
C GLY A 71 -3.23 -4.81 1.88
N GLY A 72 -3.99 -5.76 1.35
CA GLY A 72 -5.16 -5.46 0.50
C GLY A 72 -6.40 -5.33 1.35
N ALA A 73 -7.56 -5.01 0.75
CA ALA A 73 -8.81 -4.90 1.49
C ALA A 73 -9.08 -6.16 2.36
N GLY A 74 -8.78 -7.35 1.82
CA GLY A 74 -8.88 -8.65 2.52
C GLY A 74 -10.18 -9.40 2.19
N ALA A 75 -10.68 -10.25 3.10
CA ALA A 75 -12.06 -10.77 3.06
C ALA A 75 -12.94 -9.95 4.01
N PRO A 76 -14.22 -9.66 3.67
CA PRO A 76 -15.13 -8.90 4.51
C PRO A 76 -15.10 -9.39 5.96
N ASP A 77 -14.75 -8.49 6.89
CA ASP A 77 -14.91 -8.73 8.33
C ASP A 77 -16.37 -9.07 8.66
N ALA A 78 -16.71 -9.47 9.88
CA ALA A 78 -18.12 -9.54 10.26
C ALA A 78 -18.69 -8.11 10.42
N PRO A 79 -19.92 -7.81 9.96
CA PRO A 79 -20.48 -6.47 10.09
C PRO A 79 -20.68 -6.12 11.57
N LEU A 80 -20.25 -4.92 11.98
CA LEU A 80 -20.35 -4.48 13.38
C LEU A 80 -21.79 -4.08 13.74
N PHE A 81 -22.51 -3.41 12.83
CA PHE A 81 -23.93 -3.07 13.00
C PHE A 81 -24.77 -3.50 11.79
N ASP A 82 -24.39 -3.10 10.57
CA ASP A 82 -25.03 -3.58 9.35
C ASP A 82 -24.07 -3.78 8.15
N THR A 83 -24.62 -4.27 7.05
CA THR A 83 -23.87 -4.53 5.81
C THR A 83 -23.44 -3.28 5.06
N ALA A 84 -24.10 -2.14 5.26
CA ALA A 84 -23.77 -0.87 4.61
C ALA A 84 -22.54 -0.24 5.26
N ASP A 85 -22.47 -0.25 6.60
CA ASP A 85 -21.31 0.22 7.35
C ASP A 85 -20.05 -0.52 6.93
N GLN A 86 -20.19 -1.83 6.78
CA GLN A 86 -19.15 -2.68 6.28
C GLN A 86 -18.76 -2.30 4.85
N ALA A 87 -19.71 -2.26 3.91
CA ALA A 87 -19.41 -1.91 2.52
C ALA A 87 -18.65 -0.57 2.39
N ALA A 88 -18.96 0.42 3.24
CA ALA A 88 -18.27 1.71 3.27
C ALA A 88 -16.80 1.61 3.72
N ILE A 89 -16.51 0.80 4.75
CA ILE A 89 -15.13 0.56 5.21
C ILE A 89 -14.32 -0.11 4.09
N TRP A 90 -14.90 -1.10 3.43
CA TRP A 90 -14.28 -1.84 2.33
C TRP A 90 -13.98 -0.97 1.12
N ALA A 91 -14.94 -0.15 0.71
CA ALA A 91 -14.72 0.83 -0.36
C ALA A 91 -13.64 1.86 0.00
N GLY A 92 -13.47 2.20 1.29
CA GLY A 92 -12.46 3.17 1.73
C GLY A 92 -11.01 2.66 1.73
N ILE A 93 -10.79 1.33 1.68
CA ILE A 93 -9.46 0.70 1.70
C ILE A 93 -9.11 -0.01 0.37
N ALA A 94 -10.07 -0.15 -0.53
CA ALA A 94 -9.88 -0.74 -1.85
C ALA A 94 -9.10 0.20 -2.78
N ASP A 95 -8.32 -0.37 -3.70
CA ASP A 95 -7.69 0.39 -4.79
C ASP A 95 -8.67 0.70 -5.94
N ASP A 96 -8.24 1.51 -6.92
CA ASP A 96 -9.08 1.95 -8.03
C ASP A 96 -9.59 0.79 -8.90
N ASP A 97 -8.75 -0.23 -9.16
CA ASP A 97 -9.11 -1.39 -9.98
C ASP A 97 -10.11 -2.30 -9.23
N GLU A 98 -9.91 -2.45 -7.92
CA GLU A 98 -10.83 -3.16 -7.02
C GLU A 98 -12.20 -2.47 -6.95
N LEU A 99 -12.23 -1.15 -6.80
CA LEU A 99 -13.47 -0.37 -6.75
C LEU A 99 -14.30 -0.54 -8.02
N ASP A 100 -13.67 -0.43 -9.20
CA ASP A 100 -14.33 -0.62 -10.48
C ASP A 100 -14.88 -2.05 -10.61
N ALA A 101 -14.08 -3.06 -10.24
CA ALA A 101 -14.49 -4.45 -10.30
C ALA A 101 -15.67 -4.75 -9.35
N TYR A 102 -15.60 -4.27 -8.11
CA TYR A 102 -16.65 -4.45 -7.12
C TYR A 102 -17.95 -3.74 -7.54
N ALA A 103 -17.87 -2.51 -8.03
CA ALA A 103 -19.02 -1.74 -8.48
C ALA A 103 -19.76 -2.47 -9.61
N VAL A 104 -19.05 -2.92 -10.64
CA VAL A 104 -19.64 -3.64 -11.79
C VAL A 104 -20.24 -4.97 -11.35
N ALA A 105 -19.53 -5.75 -10.53
CA ALA A 105 -20.01 -7.04 -10.05
C ALA A 105 -21.29 -6.91 -9.21
N ILE A 106 -21.32 -5.95 -8.27
CA ILE A 106 -22.48 -5.68 -7.43
C ILE A 106 -23.65 -5.21 -8.29
N PHE A 107 -23.44 -4.23 -9.19
CA PHE A 107 -24.49 -3.73 -10.07
C PHE A 107 -25.12 -4.85 -10.92
N ASN A 108 -24.29 -5.70 -11.53
CA ASN A 108 -24.76 -6.82 -12.34
C ASN A 108 -25.53 -7.87 -11.53
N ALA A 109 -25.24 -8.03 -10.24
CA ALA A 109 -25.94 -8.95 -9.35
C ALA A 109 -27.30 -8.40 -8.85
N LEU A 110 -27.55 -7.09 -8.95
CA LEU A 110 -28.82 -6.49 -8.53
C LEU A 110 -29.98 -6.93 -9.44
N PRO A 111 -31.21 -7.05 -8.91
CA PRO A 111 -32.40 -7.23 -9.74
C PRO A 111 -32.57 -6.08 -10.75
N PRO A 112 -33.12 -6.31 -11.95
CA PRO A 112 -33.23 -5.29 -12.99
C PRO A 112 -33.94 -4.00 -12.55
N ALA A 113 -34.93 -4.11 -11.65
CA ALA A 113 -35.61 -2.94 -11.09
C ALA A 113 -34.67 -2.08 -10.22
N LYS A 114 -33.79 -2.71 -9.44
CA LYS A 114 -32.80 -2.00 -8.61
C LYS A 114 -31.65 -1.44 -9.44
N GLN A 115 -31.24 -2.13 -10.51
CA GLN A 115 -30.28 -1.60 -11.48
C GLN A 115 -30.79 -0.29 -12.08
N ARG A 116 -32.06 -0.28 -12.53
CA ARG A 116 -32.68 0.93 -13.09
C ARG A 116 -32.71 2.08 -12.09
N TYR A 117 -33.17 1.82 -10.87
CA TYR A 117 -33.19 2.82 -9.80
C TYR A 117 -31.78 3.40 -9.52
N PHE A 118 -30.76 2.54 -9.50
CA PHE A 118 -29.38 2.97 -9.28
C PHE A 118 -28.87 3.89 -10.40
N LEU A 119 -29.19 3.58 -11.66
CA LEU A 119 -28.84 4.42 -12.81
C LEU A 119 -29.56 5.78 -12.77
N GLU A 120 -30.85 5.79 -12.41
CA GLU A 120 -31.64 7.02 -12.26
C GLU A 120 -31.06 7.91 -11.15
N TYR A 121 -30.75 7.33 -9.98
CA TYR A 121 -30.11 8.04 -8.88
C TYR A 121 -28.75 8.63 -9.27
N GLY A 122 -27.91 7.87 -9.97
CA GLY A 122 -26.60 8.35 -10.43
C GLY A 122 -26.72 9.54 -11.38
N GLN A 123 -27.75 9.57 -12.24
CA GLN A 123 -28.02 10.69 -13.13
C GLN A 123 -28.48 11.95 -12.39
N GLU A 124 -29.23 11.82 -11.30
CA GLU A 124 -29.69 12.96 -10.48
C GLU A 124 -28.56 13.58 -9.65
N VAL A 125 -27.62 12.76 -9.13
CA VAL A 125 -26.53 13.24 -8.26
C VAL A 125 -25.36 13.82 -9.05
N LEU A 126 -25.15 13.39 -10.31
CA LEU A 126 -24.07 13.85 -11.18
C LEU A 126 -24.48 15.02 -12.10
N ALA A 127 -25.73 15.50 -12.02
CA ALA A 127 -26.25 16.66 -12.76
C ALA A 127 -25.98 17.99 -12.03
#